data_AF-A0A9X1LAV5-F1
#
_entry.id   AF-A0A9X1LAV5-F1
#
_cell.length_a   1.000
_cell.length_b   1.000
_cell.length_c   1.000
_cell.angle_alpha   90.00
_cell.angle_beta   90.00
_cell.angle_gamma   90.00
#
_symmetry.space_group_name_H-M   'P 1'
#
loop_
_entity.id
_entity.type
_entity.pdbx_description
1 polymer ?
#
loop_
_entity_poly.entity_id
_entity_poly.type
_entity_poly.pdbx_seq_one_letter_code
_entity_poly.pdbx_strand_id
1 'polypeptide(L)'
;MPAPPSHRRYTPKRPWAPLTDAEWAAILPHLRTVVMGQGRPLADARQRIDAMFRIAATGQPWHALPADYGKPDTVSRHFRRLARMGLWMRLVGACADPAAPAPLRRIEHFIVRAARRAMRVLGMDAAVMAEKLGLLSAMPVLPIYLTRPYWFAQVEGEMARLLRAHRDAPLALPLREMRGWLRLLRFYAGKPWHRRWAEP
;
A
#
# COMPACT_ATOMS: atom_id res chain seq x y z
N MET A 1 8.48 -24.09 8.86
CA MET A 1 7.88 -22.76 8.66
C MET A 1 8.96 -21.80 8.21
N PRO A 2 8.79 -21.00 7.14
CA PRO A 2 9.70 -19.88 6.94
C PRO A 2 9.41 -18.82 8.01
N ALA A 3 10.46 -18.30 8.64
CA ALA A 3 10.36 -17.21 9.61
C ALA A 3 9.69 -15.98 8.97
N PRO A 4 9.02 -15.10 9.73
CA PRO A 4 8.68 -13.78 9.23
C PRO A 4 9.96 -13.12 8.68
N PRO A 5 9.89 -12.40 7.55
CA PRO A 5 11.09 -11.82 6.95
C PRO A 5 11.85 -10.97 7.97
N SER A 6 13.14 -11.28 8.19
CA SER A 6 14.03 -10.59 9.13
C SER A 6 14.24 -9.10 8.78
N HIS A 7 13.80 -8.66 7.60
CA HIS A 7 14.07 -7.35 7.02
C HIS A 7 12.99 -6.28 7.29
N ARG A 8 12.05 -6.51 8.23
CA ARG A 8 11.03 -5.51 8.59
C ARG A 8 11.69 -4.25 9.15
N ARG A 9 11.41 -3.09 8.55
CA ARG A 9 11.98 -1.81 8.99
C ARG A 9 11.01 -0.64 8.89
N TYR A 10 11.27 0.37 9.72
CA TYR A 10 10.65 1.68 9.58
C TYR A 10 11.56 2.59 8.75
N THR A 11 10.96 3.29 7.80
CA THR A 11 11.63 4.29 6.98
C THR A 11 11.81 5.58 7.77
N PRO A 12 13.04 6.14 7.86
CA PRO A 12 13.27 7.44 8.49
C PRO A 12 12.55 8.56 7.75
N LYS A 13 12.13 9.60 8.47
CA LYS A 13 11.47 10.76 7.86
C LYS A 13 12.46 11.57 7.03
N ARG A 14 12.09 11.91 5.80
CA ARG A 14 12.80 12.86 4.94
C ARG A 14 11.92 14.09 4.71
N PRO A 15 12.38 15.32 5.01
CA PRO A 15 11.68 16.54 4.62
C PRO A 15 11.47 16.59 3.11
N TRP A 16 10.36 17.20 2.68
CA TRP A 16 10.09 17.33 1.25
C TRP A 16 11.17 18.17 0.55
N ALA A 17 11.71 17.63 -0.54
CA ALA A 17 12.53 18.33 -1.53
C ALA A 17 12.30 17.67 -2.90
N PRO A 18 12.29 18.43 -4.01
CA PRO A 18 12.22 17.87 -5.36
C PRO A 18 13.25 16.77 -5.57
N LEU A 19 12.91 15.76 -6.38
CA LEU A 19 13.83 14.68 -6.66
C LEU A 19 15.09 15.20 -7.36
N THR A 20 16.25 14.66 -6.97
CA THR A 20 17.50 14.83 -7.73
C THR A 20 17.46 14.02 -9.04
N ASP A 21 18.34 14.32 -9.99
CA ASP A 21 18.39 13.59 -11.26
C ASP A 21 18.65 12.09 -11.08
N ALA A 22 19.51 11.73 -10.12
CA ALA A 22 19.78 10.33 -9.77
C ALA A 22 18.55 9.63 -9.16
N GLU A 23 17.78 10.34 -8.33
CA GLU A 23 16.54 9.81 -7.74
C GLU A 23 15.44 9.65 -8.79
N TRP A 24 15.31 10.64 -9.69
CA TRP A 24 14.40 10.57 -10.84
C TRP A 24 14.76 9.40 -11.76
N ALA A 25 16.04 9.25 -12.11
CA ALA A 25 16.52 8.15 -12.93
C ALA A 25 16.23 6.78 -12.29
N ALA A 26 16.30 6.67 -10.96
CA ALA A 26 16.00 5.43 -10.25
C ALA A 26 14.52 5.02 -10.29
N ILE A 27 13.58 5.97 -10.36
CA ILE A 27 12.14 5.65 -10.47
C ILE A 27 11.63 5.50 -11.89
N LEU A 28 12.37 6.06 -12.87
CA LEU A 28 11.95 6.11 -14.26
C LEU A 28 11.63 4.73 -14.89
N PRO A 29 12.40 3.65 -14.64
CA PRO A 29 12.06 2.31 -15.15
C PRO A 29 10.69 1.83 -14.65
N HIS A 30 10.36 2.10 -13.39
CA HIS A 30 9.07 1.75 -12.81
C HIS A 30 7.93 2.60 -13.36
N LEU A 31 8.18 3.86 -13.71
CA LEU A 31 7.20 4.73 -14.38
C LEU A 31 6.93 4.26 -15.81
N ARG A 32 7.96 3.95 -16.59
CA ARG A 32 7.81 3.49 -18.00
C ARG A 32 6.97 2.22 -18.08
N THR A 33 7.21 1.27 -17.18
CA THR A 33 6.43 0.02 -17.11
C THR A 33 4.96 0.20 -16.72
N VAL A 34 4.53 1.42 -16.37
CA VAL A 34 3.13 1.75 -16.06
C VAL A 34 2.57 2.79 -17.03
N VAL A 35 3.40 3.66 -17.61
CA VAL A 35 2.96 4.82 -18.39
C VAL A 35 3.04 4.60 -19.90
N MET A 36 3.78 3.58 -20.39
CA MET A 36 3.92 3.32 -21.82
C MET A 36 2.59 2.84 -22.43
N GLY A 37 1.90 3.75 -23.13
CA GLY A 37 0.72 3.44 -23.92
C GLY A 37 -0.09 4.64 -24.44
N GLN A 38 -0.11 5.80 -23.77
CA GLN A 38 -1.00 6.90 -24.17
C GLN A 38 -0.48 8.30 -23.71
N GLY A 39 -0.07 9.17 -24.65
CA GLY A 39 -0.05 10.63 -24.46
C GLY A 39 1.30 11.39 -24.46
N ARG A 40 1.18 12.73 -24.38
CA ARG A 40 2.21 13.79 -24.53
C ARG A 40 3.50 13.54 -23.71
N PRO A 41 4.69 13.96 -24.20
CA PRO A 41 5.99 13.59 -23.62
C PRO A 41 6.19 13.90 -22.13
N LEU A 42 7.09 13.12 -21.52
CA LEU A 42 7.47 13.03 -20.11
C LEU A 42 8.03 14.32 -19.46
N ALA A 43 8.11 15.44 -20.17
CA ALA A 43 8.69 16.69 -19.65
C ALA A 43 7.98 17.17 -18.37
N ASP A 44 6.64 17.07 -18.33
CA ASP A 44 5.84 17.39 -17.14
C ASP A 44 5.77 16.24 -16.12
N ALA A 45 6.28 15.05 -16.45
CA ALA A 45 6.09 13.88 -15.59
C ALA A 45 6.88 14.00 -14.29
N ARG A 46 8.09 14.56 -14.34
CA ARG A 46 8.90 14.79 -13.14
C ARG A 46 8.21 15.76 -12.19
N GLN A 47 7.83 16.92 -12.70
CA GLN A 47 7.11 17.92 -11.92
C GLN A 47 5.81 17.34 -11.33
N ARG A 48 5.08 16.52 -12.09
CA ARG A 48 3.85 15.88 -11.60
C ARG A 48 4.12 14.84 -10.51
N ILE A 49 5.17 14.05 -10.62
CA ILE A 49 5.57 13.08 -9.58
C ILE A 49 6.10 13.82 -8.34
N ASP A 50 6.87 14.88 -8.51
CA ASP A 50 7.30 15.75 -7.41
C ASP A 50 6.08 16.35 -6.68
N ALA A 51 5.06 16.81 -7.41
CA ALA A 51 3.80 17.29 -6.83
C ALA A 51 3.12 16.21 -5.96
N MET A 52 3.08 14.97 -6.45
CA MET A 52 2.50 13.83 -5.72
C MET A 52 3.31 13.51 -4.46
N PHE A 53 4.64 13.49 -4.56
CA PHE A 53 5.52 13.23 -3.43
C PHE A 53 5.47 14.34 -2.39
N ARG A 54 5.39 15.61 -2.80
CA ARG A 54 5.16 16.75 -1.89
C ARG A 54 3.93 16.52 -1.03
N ILE A 55 2.79 16.28 -1.66
CA ILE A 55 1.51 16.08 -0.98
C ILE A 55 1.51 14.81 -0.12
N ALA A 56 2.17 13.74 -0.56
CA ALA A 56 2.31 12.52 0.22
C ALA A 56 3.18 12.71 1.47
N ALA A 57 4.32 13.39 1.32
CA ALA A 57 5.29 13.64 2.38
C ALA A 57 4.73 14.58 3.45
N THR A 58 4.04 15.66 3.05
CA THR A 58 3.43 16.61 3.99
C THR A 58 2.12 16.08 4.60
N GLY A 59 1.43 15.17 3.91
CA GLY A 59 0.12 14.68 4.33
C GLY A 59 -1.03 15.66 4.09
N GLN A 60 -0.77 16.78 3.42
CA GLN A 60 -1.76 17.82 3.16
C GLN A 60 -2.85 17.37 2.15
N PRO A 61 -4.02 18.03 2.15
CA PRO A 61 -5.02 17.80 1.12
C PRO A 61 -4.53 18.28 -0.26
N TRP A 62 -5.10 17.75 -1.34
CA TRP A 62 -4.64 18.06 -2.70
C TRP A 62 -4.74 19.55 -3.03
N HIS A 63 -5.77 20.25 -2.55
CA HIS A 63 -5.97 21.68 -2.81
C HIS A 63 -4.88 22.58 -2.22
N ALA A 64 -4.06 22.07 -1.29
CA ALA A 64 -2.90 22.78 -0.75
C ALA A 64 -1.65 22.67 -1.65
N LEU A 65 -1.76 22.04 -2.83
CA LEU A 65 -0.66 21.97 -3.78
C LEU A 65 -0.33 23.38 -4.32
N PRO A 66 0.94 23.81 -4.33
CA PRO A 66 1.31 25.11 -4.88
C PRO A 66 0.99 25.23 -6.37
N ALA A 67 0.69 26.45 -6.80
CA ALA A 67 0.29 26.77 -8.18
C ALA A 67 1.35 26.35 -9.23
N ASP A 68 2.64 26.38 -8.88
CA ASP A 68 3.75 26.01 -9.77
C ASP A 68 3.68 24.55 -10.26
N TYR A 69 2.98 23.67 -9.54
CA TYR A 69 2.79 22.27 -9.93
C TYR A 69 1.54 22.04 -10.81
N GLY A 70 0.84 23.12 -11.17
CA GLY A 70 -0.37 23.11 -11.97
C GLY A 70 -1.63 22.77 -11.16
N LYS A 71 -2.70 22.42 -11.87
CA LYS A 71 -4.04 22.22 -11.28
C LYS A 71 -4.06 21.02 -10.31
N PRO A 72 -4.38 21.21 -9.02
CA PRO A 72 -4.43 20.13 -8.02
C PRO A 72 -5.25 18.91 -8.42
N ASP A 73 -6.41 19.16 -9.03
CA ASP A 73 -7.34 18.11 -9.43
C ASP A 73 -6.75 17.19 -10.52
N THR A 74 -5.95 17.76 -11.43
CA THR A 74 -5.28 17.00 -12.49
C THR A 74 -4.19 16.09 -11.89
N VAL A 75 -3.42 16.60 -10.92
CA VAL A 75 -2.40 15.80 -10.20
C VAL A 75 -3.08 14.68 -9.41
N SER A 76 -4.16 14.98 -8.71
CA SER A 76 -4.93 14.01 -7.93
C SER A 76 -5.53 12.89 -8.79
N ARG A 77 -6.15 13.22 -9.93
CA ARG A 77 -6.66 12.23 -10.90
C ARG A 77 -5.55 11.34 -11.46
N HIS A 78 -4.41 11.95 -11.81
CA HIS A 78 -3.25 11.20 -12.30
C HIS A 78 -2.69 10.26 -11.22
N PHE A 79 -2.59 10.72 -9.96
CA PHE A 79 -2.16 9.88 -8.83
C PHE A 79 -3.05 8.64 -8.68
N ARG A 80 -4.38 8.83 -8.73
CA ARG A 80 -5.34 7.70 -8.63
C ARG A 80 -5.19 6.74 -9.81
N ARG A 81 -4.92 7.24 -11.02
CA ARG A 81 -4.63 6.40 -12.19
C ARG A 81 -3.38 5.55 -11.94
N LEU A 82 -2.26 6.17 -11.58
CA LEU A 82 -1.01 5.44 -11.28
C LEU A 82 -1.16 4.44 -10.13
N ALA A 83 -1.98 4.78 -9.13
CA ALA A 83 -2.30 3.86 -8.05
C ALA A 83 -2.99 2.60 -8.57
N ARG A 84 -4.07 2.74 -9.35
CA ARG A 84 -4.78 1.60 -9.95
C ARG A 84 -3.91 0.76 -10.87
N MET A 85 -2.94 1.39 -11.54
CA MET A 85 -1.98 0.68 -12.38
C MET A 85 -0.81 0.05 -11.59
N GLY A 86 -0.83 0.11 -10.26
CA GLY A 86 0.10 -0.59 -9.38
C GLY A 86 1.45 0.08 -9.16
N LEU A 87 1.66 1.33 -9.63
CA LEU A 87 2.96 2.01 -9.54
C LEU A 87 3.49 2.06 -8.11
N TRP A 88 2.67 2.48 -7.15
CA TRP A 88 3.14 2.75 -5.79
C TRP A 88 3.60 1.47 -5.08
N MET A 89 2.88 0.37 -5.25
CA MET A 89 3.28 -0.92 -4.69
C MET A 89 4.54 -1.47 -5.37
N ARG A 90 4.68 -1.26 -6.69
CA ARG A 90 5.90 -1.60 -7.43
C ARG A 90 7.11 -0.84 -6.89
N LEU A 91 6.98 0.45 -6.62
CA LEU A 91 8.04 1.26 -6.01
C LEU A 91 8.38 0.81 -4.58
N VAL A 92 7.37 0.46 -3.75
CA VAL A 92 7.60 -0.13 -2.42
C VAL A 92 8.39 -1.43 -2.55
N GLY A 93 8.03 -2.30 -3.49
CA GLY A 93 8.77 -3.55 -3.75
C GLY A 93 10.22 -3.29 -4.15
N ALA A 94 10.43 -2.34 -5.06
CA ALA A 94 11.76 -1.94 -5.51
C ALA A 94 12.60 -1.33 -4.38
N CYS A 95 12.02 -0.59 -3.43
CA CYS A 95 12.74 -0.11 -2.24
C CYS A 95 13.03 -1.21 -1.21
N ALA A 96 12.14 -2.20 -1.09
CA ALA A 96 12.28 -3.31 -0.17
C ALA A 96 13.42 -4.26 -0.57
N ASP A 97 13.74 -4.32 -1.87
CA ASP A 97 14.80 -5.14 -2.43
C ASP A 97 16.18 -4.86 -1.76
N PRO A 98 16.88 -5.89 -1.25
CA PRO A 98 18.26 -5.76 -0.77
C PRO A 98 19.24 -5.18 -1.80
N ALA A 99 18.98 -5.34 -3.10
CA ALA A 99 19.75 -4.79 -4.21
C ALA A 99 19.28 -3.39 -4.66
N ALA A 100 18.31 -2.78 -3.97
CA ALA A 100 17.77 -1.47 -4.37
C ALA A 100 18.88 -0.39 -4.44
N PRO A 101 18.96 0.39 -5.53
CA PRO A 101 20.00 1.39 -5.70
C PRO A 101 19.86 2.51 -4.66
N ALA A 102 21.00 3.05 -4.21
CA ALA A 102 21.03 4.06 -3.14
C ALA A 102 20.11 5.29 -3.39
N PRO A 103 20.00 5.86 -4.61
CA PRO A 103 19.06 6.94 -4.89
C PRO A 103 17.60 6.55 -4.61
N LEU A 104 17.19 5.33 -4.92
CA LEU A 104 15.84 4.84 -4.66
C LEU A 104 15.57 4.73 -3.14
N ARG A 105 16.56 4.27 -2.36
CA ARG A 105 16.45 4.22 -0.89
C ARG A 105 16.36 5.61 -0.25
N ARG A 106 17.04 6.63 -0.80
CA ARG A 106 16.96 8.01 -0.29
C ARG A 106 15.55 8.60 -0.36
N ILE A 107 14.73 8.14 -1.29
CA ILE A 107 13.33 8.59 -1.47
C ILE A 107 12.31 7.60 -0.92
N GLU A 108 12.76 6.56 -0.20
CA GLU A 108 11.88 5.55 0.40
C GLU A 108 10.76 6.22 1.19
N HIS A 109 11.06 7.29 1.95
CA HIS A 109 10.06 8.03 2.71
C HIS A 109 8.92 8.54 1.83
N PHE A 110 9.22 9.14 0.68
CA PHE A 110 8.19 9.66 -0.22
C PHE A 110 7.37 8.53 -0.85
N ILE A 111 8.03 7.43 -1.22
CA ILE A 111 7.41 6.23 -1.78
C ILE A 111 6.44 5.60 -0.79
N VAL A 112 6.85 5.37 0.47
CA VAL A 112 6.00 4.74 1.48
C VAL A 112 4.82 5.65 1.85
N ARG A 113 5.01 6.98 1.85
CA ARG A 113 3.92 7.94 2.07
C ARG A 113 2.93 7.96 0.91
N ALA A 114 3.42 7.90 -0.33
CA ALA A 114 2.58 7.83 -1.53
C ALA A 114 1.81 6.50 -1.56
N ALA A 115 2.47 5.39 -1.26
CA ALA A 115 1.87 4.07 -1.10
C ALA A 115 0.73 4.08 -0.07
N ARG A 116 0.97 4.69 1.11
CA ARG A 116 -0.07 4.85 2.15
C ARG A 116 -1.29 5.61 1.64
N ARG A 117 -1.07 6.70 0.90
CA ARG A 117 -2.18 7.48 0.30
C ARG A 117 -2.89 6.68 -0.80
N ALA A 118 -2.17 5.87 -1.56
CA ALA A 118 -2.71 5.00 -2.60
C ALA A 118 -3.54 3.84 -2.07
N MET A 119 -3.30 3.38 -0.84
CA MET A 119 -4.16 2.37 -0.19
C MET A 119 -5.61 2.85 -0.03
N ARG A 120 -5.87 4.17 0.02
CA ARG A 120 -7.24 4.73 -0.05
C ARG A 120 -7.94 4.42 -1.38
N VAL A 121 -7.17 4.12 -2.43
CA VAL A 121 -7.67 3.74 -3.76
C VAL A 121 -7.68 2.22 -3.93
N LEU A 122 -6.66 1.54 -3.41
CA LEU A 122 -6.42 0.11 -3.63
C LEU A 122 -7.05 -0.81 -2.57
N GLY A 123 -7.48 -0.27 -1.42
CA GLY A 123 -8.04 -1.05 -0.34
C GLY A 123 -7.01 -1.90 0.40
N MET A 124 -7.48 -3.01 0.99
CA MET A 124 -6.69 -3.84 1.90
C MET A 124 -5.57 -4.61 1.21
N ASP A 125 -5.74 -5.01 -0.06
CA ASP A 125 -4.74 -5.77 -0.83
C ASP A 125 -3.37 -5.08 -0.88
N ALA A 126 -3.37 -3.75 -1.00
CA ALA A 126 -2.15 -2.97 -0.96
C ALA A 126 -1.49 -2.95 0.44
N ALA A 127 -2.28 -2.95 1.52
CA ALA A 127 -1.76 -3.04 2.88
C ALA A 127 -1.13 -4.43 3.14
N VAL A 128 -1.76 -5.50 2.62
CA VAL A 128 -1.21 -6.86 2.65
C VAL A 128 0.15 -6.92 1.95
N MET A 129 0.24 -6.30 0.78
CA MET A 129 1.47 -6.28 -0.01
C MET A 129 2.59 -5.51 0.70
N ALA A 130 2.29 -4.36 1.28
CA ALA A 130 3.25 -3.59 2.08
C ALA A 130 3.77 -4.37 3.30
N GLU A 131 2.90 -5.12 4.00
CA GLU A 131 3.30 -5.99 5.11
C GLU A 131 4.27 -7.09 4.64
N LYS A 132 3.95 -7.75 3.52
CA LYS A 132 4.80 -8.81 2.93
C LYS A 132 6.18 -8.28 2.53
N LEU A 133 6.25 -7.04 2.05
CA LEU A 133 7.49 -6.38 1.64
C LEU A 133 8.31 -5.84 2.84
N GLY A 134 7.78 -5.90 4.06
CA GLY A 134 8.51 -5.52 5.27
C GLY A 134 8.75 -4.01 5.46
N LEU A 135 8.25 -3.15 4.58
CA LEU A 135 8.32 -1.68 4.71
C LEU A 135 7.15 -1.16 5.55
N LEU A 136 7.30 -1.23 6.87
CA LEU A 136 6.22 -0.96 7.82
C LEU A 136 5.72 0.50 7.75
N SER A 137 6.59 1.44 7.36
CA SER A 137 6.21 2.84 7.14
C SER A 137 5.25 3.05 5.96
N ALA A 138 5.07 2.08 5.06
CA ALA A 138 4.06 2.18 4.00
C ALA A 138 2.65 1.92 4.53
N MET A 139 2.53 1.24 5.67
CA MET A 139 1.23 0.90 6.25
C MET A 139 0.59 2.14 6.90
N PRO A 140 -0.73 2.32 6.78
CA PRO A 140 -1.44 3.46 7.35
C PRO A 140 -1.56 3.37 8.87
N VAL A 141 -1.46 2.16 9.42
CA VAL A 141 -1.58 1.83 10.84
C VAL A 141 -0.47 0.85 11.23
N LEU A 142 -0.15 0.76 12.52
CA LEU A 142 0.81 -0.22 13.02
C LEU A 142 0.37 -1.65 12.64
N PRO A 143 1.31 -2.55 12.30
CA PRO A 143 1.00 -3.89 11.81
C PRO A 143 0.19 -4.74 12.79
N ILE A 144 0.23 -4.43 14.08
CA ILE A 144 -0.58 -5.11 15.11
C ILE A 144 -2.10 -4.86 14.95
N TYR A 145 -2.47 -3.74 14.32
CA TYR A 145 -3.87 -3.36 14.08
C TYR A 145 -4.35 -3.68 12.67
N LEU A 146 -3.44 -4.06 11.75
CA LEU A 146 -3.86 -4.59 10.47
C LEU A 146 -4.40 -6.00 10.67
N THR A 147 -5.56 -6.25 10.08
CA THR A 147 -6.02 -7.60 9.75
C THR A 147 -4.88 -8.35 9.11
N ARG A 148 -4.25 -9.31 9.80
CA ARG A 148 -3.19 -10.12 9.20
C ARG A 148 -3.82 -10.97 8.09
N PRO A 149 -3.66 -10.61 6.81
CA PRO A 149 -4.52 -11.14 5.74
C PRO A 149 -4.24 -12.62 5.46
N TYR A 150 -3.03 -13.07 5.76
CA TYR A 150 -2.68 -14.48 5.70
C TYR A 150 -3.42 -15.30 6.76
N TRP A 151 -3.72 -14.74 7.94
CA TRP A 151 -4.55 -15.41 8.94
C TRP A 151 -5.98 -15.57 8.43
N PHE A 152 -6.52 -14.60 7.68
CA PHE A 152 -7.83 -14.75 7.06
C PHE A 152 -7.87 -15.88 6.05
N ALA A 153 -6.93 -15.90 5.09
CA ALA A 153 -6.85 -16.97 4.11
C ALA A 153 -6.70 -18.35 4.78
N GLN A 154 -5.95 -18.43 5.87
CA GLN A 154 -5.82 -19.65 6.66
C GLN A 154 -7.13 -20.01 7.38
N VAL A 155 -7.77 -19.08 8.06
CA VAL A 155 -9.04 -19.30 8.77
C VAL A 155 -10.17 -19.67 7.80
N GLU A 156 -10.27 -19.00 6.66
CA GLU A 156 -11.22 -19.32 5.59
C GLU A 156 -10.95 -20.71 5.01
N GLY A 157 -9.68 -21.05 4.78
CA GLY A 157 -9.27 -22.37 4.28
C GLY A 157 -9.64 -23.51 5.23
N GLU A 158 -9.34 -23.35 6.53
CA GLU A 158 -9.73 -24.31 7.57
C GLU A 158 -11.24 -24.41 7.72
N MET A 159 -11.95 -23.28 7.75
CA MET A 159 -13.41 -23.25 7.85
C MET A 159 -14.06 -23.91 6.63
N ALA A 160 -13.56 -23.66 5.42
CA ALA A 160 -14.04 -24.32 4.21
C ALA A 160 -13.76 -25.83 4.22
N ARG A 161 -12.60 -26.26 4.77
CA ARG A 161 -12.29 -27.70 4.93
C ARG A 161 -13.24 -28.37 5.91
N LEU A 162 -13.50 -27.72 7.05
CA LEU A 162 -14.42 -28.20 8.08
C LEU A 162 -15.86 -28.30 7.58
N LEU A 163 -16.34 -27.28 6.87
CA LEU A 163 -17.67 -27.27 6.24
C LEU A 163 -17.82 -28.37 5.19
N ARG A 164 -16.77 -28.60 4.37
CA ARG A 164 -16.76 -29.72 3.40
C ARG A 164 -16.81 -31.09 4.07
N ALA A 165 -16.06 -31.28 5.16
CA ALA A 165 -16.02 -32.54 5.90
C ALA A 165 -17.37 -32.89 6.57
N HIS A 166 -18.18 -31.90 6.91
CA HIS A 166 -19.48 -32.09 7.55
C HIS A 166 -20.66 -31.79 6.62
N ARG A 167 -20.43 -31.76 5.29
CA ARG A 167 -21.47 -31.42 4.30
C ARG A 167 -22.69 -32.34 4.39
N ASP A 168 -22.46 -33.63 4.68
CA ASP A 168 -23.47 -34.68 4.73
C ASP A 168 -24.03 -34.90 6.16
N ALA A 169 -23.45 -34.21 7.16
CA ALA A 169 -23.84 -34.29 8.57
C ALA A 169 -23.70 -32.92 9.27
N PRO A 170 -24.49 -31.90 8.87
CA PRO A 170 -24.32 -30.52 9.34
C PRO A 170 -24.58 -30.36 10.84
N LEU A 171 -25.37 -31.23 11.46
CA LEU A 171 -25.62 -31.22 12.90
C LEU A 171 -24.43 -31.72 13.72
N ALA A 172 -23.47 -32.42 13.09
CA ALA A 172 -22.24 -32.87 13.72
C ALA A 172 -21.12 -31.80 13.71
N LEU A 173 -21.39 -30.61 13.17
CA LEU A 173 -20.42 -29.51 13.17
C LEU A 173 -20.00 -29.12 14.60
N PRO A 174 -18.70 -28.89 14.86
CA PRO A 174 -18.24 -28.41 16.15
C PRO A 174 -18.59 -26.92 16.36
N LEU A 175 -19.83 -26.67 16.78
CA LEU A 175 -20.41 -25.33 16.89
C LEU A 175 -19.62 -24.39 17.81
N ARG A 176 -18.95 -24.91 18.85
CA ARG A 176 -18.12 -24.10 19.76
C ARG A 176 -16.89 -23.54 19.05
N GLU A 177 -16.20 -24.36 18.28
CA GLU A 177 -15.03 -23.98 17.50
C GLU A 177 -15.43 -23.03 16.37
N MET A 178 -16.51 -23.32 15.65
CA MET A 178 -17.09 -22.41 14.65
C MET A 178 -17.40 -21.03 15.24
N ARG A 179 -18.01 -20.96 16.43
CA ARG A 179 -18.26 -19.67 17.12
C ARG A 179 -16.96 -18.96 17.52
N GLY A 180 -15.89 -19.69 17.79
CA GLY A 180 -14.55 -19.13 18.04
C GLY A 180 -13.98 -18.49 16.77
N TRP A 181 -13.95 -19.24 15.68
CA TRP A 181 -13.48 -18.76 14.37
C TRP A 181 -14.31 -17.59 13.85
N LEU A 182 -15.64 -17.62 13.97
CA LEU A 182 -16.52 -16.51 13.58
C LEU A 182 -16.30 -15.25 14.44
N ARG A 183 -16.00 -15.41 15.74
CA ARG A 183 -15.62 -14.27 16.60
C ARG A 183 -14.28 -13.67 16.21
N LEU A 184 -13.31 -14.50 15.85
CA LEU A 184 -12.00 -14.08 15.34
C LEU A 184 -12.17 -13.33 14.01
N LEU A 185 -12.91 -13.93 13.06
CA LEU A 185 -13.28 -13.32 11.80
C LEU A 185 -14.01 -12.00 12.02
N ARG A 186 -14.93 -11.88 12.98
CA ARG A 186 -15.64 -10.62 13.27
C ARG A 186 -14.76 -9.57 13.95
N PHE A 187 -13.86 -9.98 14.84
CA PHE A 187 -12.88 -9.09 15.48
C PHE A 187 -11.95 -8.47 14.44
N TYR A 188 -11.47 -9.30 13.51
CA TYR A 188 -10.60 -8.86 12.45
C TYR A 188 -11.36 -8.18 11.29
N ALA A 189 -12.52 -8.68 10.86
CA ALA A 189 -13.35 -8.11 9.78
C ALA A 189 -13.99 -6.77 10.18
N GLY A 190 -13.86 -6.36 11.44
CA GLY A 190 -13.68 -4.96 11.77
C GLY A 190 -14.51 -4.43 12.93
N LYS A 191 -13.85 -3.68 13.81
CA LYS A 191 -14.49 -2.65 14.64
C LYS A 191 -14.59 -1.34 13.85
N PRO A 192 -15.77 -0.69 13.72
CA PRO A 192 -16.13 0.36 12.75
C PRO A 192 -15.15 1.49 12.45
N TRP A 193 -14.17 1.77 13.31
CA TRP A 193 -13.16 2.81 13.08
C TRP A 193 -12.20 2.51 11.92
N HIS A 194 -11.95 1.25 11.56
CA HIS A 194 -11.14 0.88 10.37
C HIS A 194 -11.72 1.41 9.04
N ARG A 195 -13.04 1.69 8.97
CA ARG A 195 -13.69 2.35 7.83
C ARG A 195 -13.62 3.89 7.87
N ARG A 196 -13.22 4.49 9.01
CA ARG A 196 -13.09 5.95 9.20
C ARG A 196 -11.74 6.53 8.72
N TRP A 197 -10.87 5.74 8.09
CA TRP A 197 -9.52 6.18 7.67
C TRP A 197 -9.49 6.90 6.30
N ALA A 198 -10.68 7.19 5.76
CA ALA A 198 -10.92 8.30 4.86
C ALA A 198 -11.49 9.45 5.70
N GLU A 199 -10.63 10.37 6.15
CA GLU A 199 -11.13 11.73 6.38
C GLU A 199 -11.48 12.34 5.02
N PRO A 200 -12.53 13.18 4.94
CA PRO A 200 -13.25 13.56 3.72
C PRO A 200 -12.36 14.01 2.55
#